data_AF-A0A928H0P5-F1
#
_entry.id   AF-A0A928H0P5-F1
#
_cell.length_a   1.000
_cell.length_b   1.000
_cell.length_c   1.000
_cell.angle_alpha   90.00
_cell.angle_beta   90.00
_cell.angle_gamma   90.00
#
_symmetry.space_group_name_H-M   'P 1'
#
loop_
_entity.id
_entity.type
_entity.pdbx_description
1 polymer ?
#
loop_
_entity_poly.entity_id
_entity_poly.type
_entity_poly.pdbx_seq_one_letter_code
_entity_poly.pdbx_strand_id
1 'polypeptide(L)'
;MIEITSHRQGAILNHNHGEESAKSLKVTVRGISESGRPVKVNGVPAVMDGRNFSAEIELTQKVNQVTASVMTPYGVYSQELSLLWDKKSFRRVNCYIDDHSFVFTELTRQKPKRAFDHFYLAGLKKIHDESGLKVTLNAFYRNDHDKAGYLLNEMPDIWKSEFEDNADWLKFSFHSYSEFPDRPYLESSAEEIGKDYDLVQNEIIRFAGEKAFIPPIVIHWANIHPAAAAEIIRRGTRCYSSSFRARVMGGPSLADRQKGGNMNQIQARSLSGADKAASTEGLKMHYEYPEETGYLAGHHHYYDPSLGIIFFRGVLCGNLVPIEEIPNKVAAAMKDVESKGIEALNYASHEQYTFPSYPNYIPDHLDRLALAARLFKENGFTPVFFNDGVLGNEAWEK
;
A
#
# COMPACT_ATOMS: atom_id res chain seq x y z
N MET A 1 23.43 -24.62 10.21
CA MET A 1 22.35 -23.68 9.82
C MET A 1 21.45 -24.38 8.80
N ILE A 2 20.15 -24.10 8.81
CA ILE A 2 19.19 -24.52 7.78
C ILE A 2 18.53 -23.27 7.22
N GLU A 3 18.43 -23.18 5.90
CA GLU A 3 17.92 -22.00 5.20
C GLU A 3 17.16 -22.42 3.93
N ILE A 4 15.92 -21.99 3.80
CA ILE A 4 15.12 -22.01 2.58
C ILE A 4 15.58 -20.83 1.73
N THR A 5 15.98 -21.12 0.49
CA THR A 5 16.56 -20.13 -0.44
C THR A 5 15.68 -19.87 -1.64
N SER A 6 14.69 -20.73 -1.92
CA SER A 6 13.77 -20.53 -3.05
C SER A 6 12.73 -19.42 -2.80
N HIS A 7 12.39 -19.18 -1.54
CA HIS A 7 11.35 -18.23 -1.11
C HIS A 7 11.81 -17.52 0.15
N ARG A 8 11.30 -16.29 0.37
CA ARG A 8 11.53 -15.54 1.61
C ARG A 8 10.28 -15.46 2.47
N GLN A 9 10.45 -14.98 3.70
CA GLN A 9 9.35 -14.63 4.59
C GLN A 9 8.43 -13.63 3.90
N GLY A 10 7.15 -13.94 3.82
CA GLY A 10 6.16 -13.05 3.23
C GLY A 10 6.10 -13.05 1.70
N ALA A 11 6.76 -13.99 1.03
CA ALA A 11 6.63 -14.09 -0.43
C ALA A 11 5.16 -14.35 -0.82
N ILE A 12 4.69 -13.63 -1.85
CA ILE A 12 3.36 -13.78 -2.43
C ILE A 12 3.51 -14.64 -3.68
N LEU A 13 2.84 -15.79 -3.69
CA LEU A 13 2.96 -16.82 -4.71
C LEU A 13 1.63 -17.03 -5.44
N ASN A 14 1.71 -17.30 -6.73
CA ASN A 14 0.58 -17.55 -7.62
C ASN A 14 0.91 -18.67 -8.62
N HIS A 15 0.06 -18.87 -9.63
CA HIS A 15 0.25 -19.85 -10.70
C HIS A 15 1.56 -19.71 -11.51
N ASN A 16 2.25 -18.56 -11.48
CA ASN A 16 3.58 -18.41 -12.09
C ASN A 16 4.71 -19.06 -11.26
N HIS A 17 4.43 -19.45 -10.01
CA HIS A 17 5.41 -19.98 -9.06
C HIS A 17 5.27 -21.50 -8.84
N GLY A 18 4.26 -22.13 -9.42
CA GLY A 18 3.94 -23.55 -9.22
C GLY A 18 2.69 -23.98 -9.97
N GLU A 19 2.18 -25.17 -9.65
CA GLU A 19 0.99 -25.72 -10.29
C GLU A 19 -0.26 -25.39 -9.46
N GLU A 20 -1.13 -24.52 -9.96
CA GLU A 20 -2.37 -24.13 -9.29
C GLU A 20 -3.53 -25.06 -9.64
N SER A 21 -4.27 -25.49 -8.61
CA SER A 21 -5.55 -26.19 -8.70
C SER A 21 -6.65 -25.38 -8.00
N ALA A 22 -7.89 -25.86 -8.04
CA ALA A 22 -8.98 -25.23 -7.29
C ALA A 22 -8.77 -25.25 -5.76
N LYS A 23 -7.96 -26.19 -5.25
CA LYS A 23 -7.79 -26.48 -3.81
C LYS A 23 -6.42 -26.07 -3.26
N SER A 24 -5.40 -25.98 -4.11
CA SER A 24 -4.03 -25.76 -3.68
C SER A 24 -3.16 -25.12 -4.75
N LEU A 25 -2.06 -24.50 -4.32
CA LEU A 25 -0.92 -24.17 -5.17
C LEU A 25 0.26 -25.07 -4.77
N LYS A 26 0.65 -26.00 -5.65
CA LYS A 26 1.81 -26.88 -5.43
C LYS A 26 3.08 -26.15 -5.85
N VAL A 27 3.99 -25.91 -4.90
CA VAL A 27 5.27 -25.22 -5.15
C VAL A 27 6.46 -26.08 -4.72
N THR A 28 7.59 -25.87 -5.38
CA THR A 28 8.87 -26.43 -4.93
C THR A 28 9.53 -25.48 -3.93
N VAL A 29 9.87 -26.01 -2.76
CA VAL A 29 10.74 -25.35 -1.78
C VAL A 29 12.15 -25.90 -1.95
N ARG A 30 13.15 -25.03 -2.00
CA ARG A 30 14.57 -25.39 -2.03
C ARG A 30 15.33 -24.65 -0.95
N GLY A 31 16.41 -25.24 -0.47
CA GLY A 31 17.25 -24.64 0.54
C GLY A 31 18.57 -25.36 0.76
N ILE A 32 19.32 -24.90 1.75
CA ILE A 32 20.63 -25.40 2.14
C ILE A 32 20.59 -25.82 3.61
N SER A 33 21.19 -26.96 3.92
CA SER A 33 21.45 -27.44 5.28
C SER A 33 22.94 -27.70 5.45
N GLU A 34 23.60 -26.90 6.29
CA GLU A 34 25.05 -27.03 6.54
C GLU A 34 25.44 -28.37 7.15
N SER A 35 24.50 -29.03 7.85
CA SER A 35 24.75 -30.30 8.52
C SER A 35 24.86 -31.49 7.56
N GLY A 36 24.37 -31.36 6.32
CA GLY A 36 24.22 -32.47 5.37
C GLY A 36 23.27 -33.58 5.82
N ARG A 37 22.57 -33.39 6.95
CA ARG A 37 21.62 -34.37 7.50
C ARG A 37 20.26 -34.28 6.82
N PRO A 38 19.45 -35.36 6.84
CA PRO A 38 18.12 -35.36 6.27
C PRO A 38 17.26 -34.20 6.79
N VAL A 39 16.76 -33.40 5.85
CA VAL A 39 15.83 -32.30 6.12
C VAL A 39 14.40 -32.81 5.99
N LYS A 40 13.50 -32.26 6.80
CA LYS A 40 12.05 -32.38 6.61
C LYS A 40 11.46 -31.01 6.31
N VAL A 41 10.58 -30.95 5.32
CA VAL A 41 9.76 -29.76 5.03
C VAL A 41 8.31 -30.12 5.39
N ASN A 42 7.69 -29.35 6.29
CA ASN A 42 6.37 -29.64 6.86
C ASN A 42 6.25 -31.07 7.40
N GLY A 43 7.32 -31.56 8.02
CA GLY A 43 7.40 -32.92 8.57
C GLY A 43 7.65 -34.03 7.54
N VAL A 44 7.58 -33.73 6.24
CA VAL A 44 7.83 -34.69 5.15
C VAL A 44 9.31 -34.69 4.77
N PRO A 45 9.97 -35.86 4.62
CA PRO A 45 11.35 -35.93 4.18
C PRO A 45 11.59 -35.21 2.85
N ALA A 46 12.58 -34.32 2.82
CA ALA A 46 13.03 -33.64 1.61
C ALA A 46 13.99 -34.51 0.80
N VAL A 47 14.05 -34.27 -0.51
CA VAL A 47 15.11 -34.79 -1.38
C VAL A 47 16.40 -34.04 -1.08
N MET A 48 17.48 -34.76 -0.83
CA MET A 48 18.80 -34.20 -0.51
C MET A 48 19.76 -34.37 -1.69
N ASP A 49 20.51 -33.33 -2.02
CA ASP A 49 21.68 -33.35 -2.91
C ASP A 49 22.85 -32.61 -2.24
N GLY A 50 23.71 -33.37 -1.56
CA GLY A 50 24.75 -32.83 -0.70
C GLY A 50 24.16 -31.97 0.43
N ARG A 51 24.44 -30.66 0.40
CA ARG A 51 23.88 -29.69 1.34
C ARG A 51 22.54 -29.10 0.88
N ASN A 52 22.17 -29.29 -0.38
CA ASN A 52 20.92 -28.78 -0.91
C ASN A 52 19.78 -29.71 -0.50
N PHE A 53 18.62 -29.14 -0.18
CA PHE A 53 17.39 -29.88 -0.03
C PHE A 53 16.30 -29.31 -0.94
N SER A 54 15.34 -30.16 -1.30
CA SER A 54 14.14 -29.76 -2.02
C SER A 54 12.92 -30.59 -1.63
N ALA A 55 11.74 -29.98 -1.63
CA ALA A 55 10.48 -30.67 -1.38
C ALA A 55 9.34 -29.98 -2.15
N GLU A 56 8.37 -30.76 -2.61
CA GLU A 56 7.09 -30.22 -3.07
C GLU A 56 6.19 -30.02 -1.85
N ILE A 57 5.54 -28.85 -1.78
CA ILE A 57 4.53 -28.55 -0.77
C ILE A 57 3.26 -28.04 -1.45
N GLU A 58 2.13 -28.21 -0.77
CA GLU A 58 0.86 -27.63 -1.19
C GLU A 58 0.48 -26.46 -0.27
N LEU A 59 0.29 -25.29 -0.86
CA LEU A 59 -0.33 -24.15 -0.19
C LEU A 59 -1.83 -24.31 -0.31
N THR A 60 -2.55 -24.37 0.81
CA THR A 60 -4.01 -24.64 0.83
C THR A 60 -4.80 -23.52 1.50
N GLN A 61 -4.12 -22.62 2.20
CA GLN A 61 -4.70 -21.48 2.91
C GLN A 61 -4.27 -20.16 2.24
N LYS A 62 -4.88 -19.04 2.63
CA LYS A 62 -4.45 -17.70 2.19
C LYS A 62 -3.01 -17.42 2.63
N VAL A 63 -2.67 -17.77 3.86
CA VAL A 63 -1.33 -17.68 4.43
C VAL A 63 -0.94 -19.06 4.95
N ASN A 64 0.23 -19.54 4.55
CA ASN A 64 0.70 -20.90 4.83
C ASN A 64 2.03 -20.83 5.57
N GLN A 65 2.13 -21.54 6.69
CA GLN A 65 3.40 -21.75 7.37
C GLN A 65 4.16 -22.91 6.72
N VAL A 66 5.44 -22.69 6.45
CA VAL A 66 6.36 -23.67 5.89
C VAL A 66 7.54 -23.82 6.83
N THR A 67 7.73 -25.02 7.37
CA THR A 67 8.80 -25.32 8.31
C THR A 67 9.80 -26.28 7.69
N ALA A 68 11.03 -25.81 7.45
CA ALA A 68 12.16 -26.68 7.18
C ALA A 68 12.85 -27.02 8.49
N SER A 69 13.12 -28.29 8.76
CA SER A 69 13.73 -28.75 10.00
C SER A 69 14.77 -29.84 9.77
N VAL A 70 15.78 -29.87 10.64
CA VAL A 70 16.84 -30.87 10.63
C VAL A 70 17.18 -31.31 12.06
N MET A 71 17.28 -32.62 12.26
CA MET A 71 17.70 -33.21 13.54
C MET A 71 19.22 -33.42 13.55
N THR A 72 19.90 -32.80 14.51
CA THR A 72 21.34 -32.93 14.74
C THR A 72 21.61 -33.57 16.11
N PRO A 73 22.86 -33.95 16.46
CA PRO A 73 23.18 -34.44 17.80
C PRO A 73 22.97 -33.38 18.89
N TYR A 74 22.92 -32.11 18.51
CA TYR A 74 22.75 -30.97 19.41
C TYR A 74 21.30 -30.49 19.52
N GLY A 75 20.37 -31.13 18.80
CA GLY A 75 18.95 -30.79 18.80
C GLY A 75 18.38 -30.55 17.41
N VAL A 76 17.11 -30.11 17.39
CA VAL A 76 16.37 -29.73 16.18
C VAL A 76 16.65 -28.28 15.85
N TYR A 77 17.11 -28.04 14.63
CA TYR A 77 17.18 -26.70 14.05
C TYR A 77 16.07 -26.57 13.01
N SER A 78 15.42 -25.41 12.97
CA SER A 78 14.36 -25.15 12.01
C SER A 78 14.37 -23.71 11.53
N GLN A 79 13.78 -23.50 10.36
CA GLN A 79 13.39 -22.21 9.84
C GLN A 79 11.92 -22.28 9.44
N GLU A 80 11.18 -21.23 9.77
CA GLU A 80 9.77 -21.09 9.44
C GLU A 80 9.57 -19.89 8.51
N LEU A 81 8.80 -20.09 7.44
CA LEU A 81 8.37 -19.04 6.53
C LEU A 81 6.84 -18.98 6.47
N SER A 82 6.30 -17.79 6.31
CA SER A 82 4.91 -17.54 5.95
C SER A 82 4.84 -17.17 4.47
N LEU A 83 4.14 -17.97 3.68
CA LEU A 83 3.91 -17.74 2.24
C LEU A 83 2.44 -17.39 2.00
N LEU A 84 2.19 -16.29 1.29
CA LEU A 84 0.84 -15.87 0.93
C LEU A 84 0.49 -16.44 -0.46
N TRP A 85 -0.65 -17.09 -0.58
CA TRP A 85 -1.17 -17.58 -1.86
C TRP A 85 -2.13 -16.58 -2.48
N ASP A 86 -1.72 -15.95 -3.58
CA ASP A 86 -2.56 -15.11 -4.43
C ASP A 86 -3.35 -15.99 -5.40
N LYS A 87 -4.44 -16.54 -4.89
CA LYS A 87 -5.28 -17.55 -5.54
C LYS A 87 -5.96 -17.01 -6.79
N LYS A 88 -5.89 -17.75 -7.91
CA LYS A 88 -6.45 -17.34 -9.21
C LYS A 88 -5.97 -15.94 -9.62
N SER A 89 -4.69 -15.68 -9.38
CA SER A 89 -4.08 -14.39 -9.69
C SER A 89 -4.26 -14.02 -11.16
N PHE A 90 -4.33 -12.72 -11.39
CA PHE A 90 -4.39 -12.09 -12.70
C PHE A 90 -3.63 -10.78 -12.65
N ARG A 91 -3.15 -10.32 -13.82
CA ARG A 91 -2.49 -9.02 -13.99
C ARG A 91 -3.45 -7.89 -13.60
N ARG A 92 -3.07 -7.09 -12.61
CA ARG A 92 -3.88 -6.03 -12.02
C ARG A 92 -3.09 -4.83 -11.56
N VAL A 93 -3.69 -3.65 -11.69
CA VAL A 93 -3.02 -2.39 -11.43
C VAL A 93 -3.88 -1.49 -10.54
N ASN A 94 -3.28 -0.90 -9.51
CA ASN A 94 -3.90 0.14 -8.70
C ASN A 94 -3.36 1.52 -9.09
N CYS A 95 -4.22 2.53 -8.97
CA CYS A 95 -3.86 3.94 -9.10
C CYS A 95 -4.39 4.72 -7.89
N TYR A 96 -3.55 5.58 -7.33
CA TYR A 96 -3.99 6.59 -6.37
C TYR A 96 -3.38 7.95 -6.70
N ILE A 97 -4.05 9.02 -6.29
CA ILE A 97 -3.54 10.37 -6.41
C ILE A 97 -3.60 11.01 -5.01
N ASP A 98 -2.46 11.51 -4.54
CA ASP A 98 -2.28 12.10 -3.22
C ASP A 98 -2.68 13.58 -3.19
N ASP A 99 -2.77 14.12 -1.96
CA ASP A 99 -2.91 15.53 -1.64
C ASP A 99 -4.22 16.23 -2.05
N HIS A 100 -5.36 15.52 -2.03
CA HIS A 100 -6.63 16.10 -2.46
C HIS A 100 -7.16 17.17 -1.52
N SER A 101 -7.22 18.39 -2.04
CA SER A 101 -7.81 19.56 -1.39
C SER A 101 -8.25 20.63 -2.40
N PHE A 102 -7.63 20.69 -3.59
CA PHE A 102 -7.90 21.68 -4.63
C PHE A 102 -9.26 21.46 -5.27
N VAL A 103 -9.57 20.23 -5.71
CA VAL A 103 -10.86 19.92 -6.34
C VAL A 103 -12.03 20.23 -5.40
N PHE A 104 -11.91 19.91 -4.10
CA PHE A 104 -12.96 20.18 -3.12
C PHE A 104 -13.16 21.68 -2.91
N THR A 105 -12.05 22.44 -2.85
CA THR A 105 -12.08 23.89 -2.74
C THR A 105 -12.76 24.52 -3.95
N GLU A 106 -12.42 24.07 -5.16
CA GLU A 106 -13.01 24.59 -6.40
C GLU A 106 -14.48 24.19 -6.58
N LEU A 107 -14.85 22.94 -6.29
CA LEU A 107 -16.24 22.49 -6.34
C LEU A 107 -17.12 23.31 -5.38
N THR A 108 -16.64 23.57 -4.16
CA THR A 108 -17.38 24.38 -3.18
C THR A 108 -17.63 25.81 -3.65
N ARG A 109 -16.67 26.41 -4.36
CA ARG A 109 -16.75 27.79 -4.88
C ARG A 109 -17.55 27.89 -6.16
N GLN A 110 -17.30 27.00 -7.11
CA GLN A 110 -17.89 27.03 -8.44
C GLN A 110 -19.31 26.49 -8.45
N LYS A 111 -19.62 25.52 -7.56
CA LYS A 111 -20.90 24.82 -7.47
C LYS A 111 -21.46 24.43 -8.85
N PRO A 112 -20.70 23.68 -9.66
CA PRO A 112 -21.18 23.25 -10.97
C PRO A 112 -22.45 22.40 -10.83
N LYS A 113 -23.22 22.28 -11.92
CA LYS A 113 -24.46 21.49 -11.88
C LYS A 113 -24.17 20.01 -11.54
N ARG A 114 -23.06 19.47 -12.04
CA ARG A 114 -22.54 18.14 -11.75
C ARG A 114 -21.09 18.23 -11.27
N ALA A 115 -20.67 17.35 -10.36
CA ALA A 115 -19.28 17.32 -9.90
C ALA A 115 -18.33 17.05 -11.08
N PHE A 116 -18.73 16.15 -11.98
CA PHE A 116 -17.95 15.78 -13.17
C PHE A 116 -18.02 16.82 -14.32
N ASP A 117 -18.68 17.98 -14.12
CA ASP A 117 -18.48 19.13 -15.01
C ASP A 117 -17.17 19.89 -14.67
N HIS A 118 -16.59 19.66 -13.48
CA HIS A 118 -15.28 20.20 -13.11
C HIS A 118 -14.17 19.53 -13.91
N PHE A 119 -13.23 20.33 -14.45
CA PHE A 119 -12.22 19.86 -15.41
C PHE A 119 -11.39 18.67 -14.91
N TYR A 120 -11.08 18.64 -13.61
CA TYR A 120 -10.25 17.60 -13.00
C TYR A 120 -11.00 16.26 -12.96
N LEU A 121 -12.22 16.26 -12.42
CA LEU A 121 -13.06 15.06 -12.35
C LEU A 121 -13.50 14.59 -13.75
N ALA A 122 -13.80 15.51 -14.66
CA ALA A 122 -14.08 15.21 -16.06
C ALA A 122 -12.88 14.53 -16.74
N GLY A 123 -11.66 15.01 -16.47
CA GLY A 123 -10.41 14.42 -16.96
C GLY A 123 -10.22 12.98 -16.46
N LEU A 124 -10.38 12.75 -15.15
CA LEU A 124 -10.29 11.40 -14.58
C LEU A 124 -11.37 10.47 -15.14
N LYS A 125 -12.61 10.95 -15.28
CA LYS A 125 -13.71 10.18 -15.88
C LYS A 125 -13.42 9.78 -17.32
N LYS A 126 -12.84 10.69 -18.12
CA LYS A 126 -12.41 10.38 -19.49
C LYS A 126 -11.36 9.26 -19.51
N ILE A 127 -10.37 9.32 -18.63
CA ILE A 127 -9.35 8.25 -18.53
C ILE A 127 -10.00 6.92 -18.13
N HIS A 128 -10.93 6.94 -17.17
CA HIS A 128 -11.72 5.77 -16.82
C HIS A 128 -12.48 5.20 -18.02
N ASP A 129 -13.19 6.03 -18.78
CA ASP A 129 -13.98 5.58 -19.93
C ASP A 129 -13.10 4.95 -21.03
N GLU A 130 -11.88 5.46 -21.22
CA GLU A 130 -10.95 4.97 -22.25
C GLU A 130 -10.15 3.73 -21.80
N SER A 131 -9.72 3.67 -20.55
CA SER A 131 -8.77 2.66 -20.05
C SER A 131 -9.34 1.73 -18.96
N GLY A 132 -10.55 1.98 -18.48
CA GLY A 132 -11.12 1.28 -17.32
C GLY A 132 -10.49 1.68 -15.97
N LEU A 133 -9.76 2.81 -15.91
CA LEU A 133 -9.05 3.27 -14.70
C LEU A 133 -9.92 3.15 -13.46
N LYS A 134 -9.38 2.54 -12.40
CA LYS A 134 -9.87 2.70 -11.03
C LYS A 134 -8.87 3.56 -10.26
N VAL A 135 -9.35 4.58 -9.56
CA VAL A 135 -8.50 5.58 -8.89
C VAL A 135 -9.00 5.89 -7.48
N THR A 136 -8.06 5.97 -6.54
CA THR A 136 -8.30 6.48 -5.19
C THR A 136 -7.76 7.90 -5.06
N LEU A 137 -8.58 8.83 -4.56
CA LEU A 137 -8.20 10.21 -4.27
C LEU A 137 -7.96 10.35 -2.76
N ASN A 138 -6.70 10.47 -2.35
CA ASN A 138 -6.33 10.58 -0.95
C ASN A 138 -6.47 12.04 -0.50
N ALA A 139 -7.35 12.29 0.47
CA ALA A 139 -7.84 13.62 0.84
C ALA A 139 -7.23 14.17 2.13
N PHE A 140 -7.06 15.49 2.14
CA PHE A 140 -6.81 16.28 3.33
C PHE A 140 -8.10 16.85 3.93
N TYR A 141 -8.09 17.09 5.25
CA TYR A 141 -9.14 17.87 5.89
C TYR A 141 -9.00 19.38 5.62
N ARG A 142 -7.78 19.91 5.56
CA ARG A 142 -7.49 21.34 5.34
C ARG A 142 -6.70 21.54 4.05
N ASN A 143 -7.08 22.56 3.28
CA ASN A 143 -6.28 23.04 2.16
C ASN A 143 -5.30 24.13 2.61
N ASP A 144 -4.01 23.80 2.71
CA ASP A 144 -2.97 24.77 3.08
C ASP A 144 -2.63 25.79 1.97
N HIS A 145 -3.01 25.50 0.72
CA HIS A 145 -2.81 26.42 -0.41
C HIS A 145 -3.94 27.44 -0.55
N ASP A 146 -5.02 27.26 0.19
CA ASP A 146 -6.14 28.17 0.15
C ASP A 146 -6.01 29.29 1.18
N LYS A 147 -5.92 30.55 0.71
CA LYS A 147 -5.76 31.72 1.59
C LYS A 147 -6.97 31.96 2.50
N ALA A 148 -8.15 31.46 2.14
CA ALA A 148 -9.33 31.57 2.99
C ALA A 148 -9.38 30.47 4.06
N GLY A 149 -8.47 29.50 4.02
CA GLY A 149 -8.36 28.42 5.00
C GLY A 149 -9.42 27.33 4.80
N TYR A 150 -9.71 26.96 3.54
CA TYR A 150 -10.71 25.96 3.22
C TYR A 150 -10.57 24.67 4.04
N LEU A 151 -11.69 24.19 4.57
CA LEU A 151 -11.82 22.92 5.27
C LEU A 151 -12.80 21.99 4.54
N LEU A 152 -12.55 20.69 4.61
CA LEU A 152 -13.33 19.67 3.91
C LEU A 152 -14.80 19.64 4.34
N ASN A 153 -15.11 20.10 5.55
CA ASN A 153 -16.50 20.24 6.02
C ASN A 153 -17.31 21.32 5.27
N GLU A 154 -16.65 22.20 4.52
CA GLU A 154 -17.31 23.17 3.64
C GLU A 154 -17.77 22.54 2.33
N MET A 155 -17.28 21.35 1.97
CA MET A 155 -17.69 20.61 0.77
C MET A 155 -19.20 20.33 0.81
N PRO A 156 -20.00 20.81 -0.16
CA PRO A 156 -21.42 20.50 -0.17
C PRO A 156 -21.63 19.02 -0.54
N ASP A 157 -22.73 18.45 -0.05
CA ASP A 157 -23.14 17.06 -0.31
C ASP A 157 -24.12 16.91 -1.48
N ILE A 158 -24.31 17.98 -2.26
CA ILE A 158 -25.27 18.04 -3.38
C ILE A 158 -24.95 17.06 -4.52
N TRP A 159 -23.72 16.54 -4.60
CA TRP A 159 -23.29 15.53 -5.58
C TRP A 159 -23.12 14.13 -4.98
N LYS A 160 -23.63 13.89 -3.78
CA LYS A 160 -23.47 12.60 -3.09
C LYS A 160 -23.87 11.40 -3.94
N SER A 161 -25.05 11.44 -4.54
CA SER A 161 -25.51 10.35 -5.41
C SER A 161 -24.60 10.17 -6.63
N GLU A 162 -24.06 11.25 -7.19
CA GLU A 162 -23.16 11.18 -8.34
C GLU A 162 -21.84 10.50 -7.96
N PHE A 163 -21.29 10.76 -6.77
CA PHE A 163 -20.12 10.03 -6.29
C PHE A 163 -20.44 8.57 -5.94
N GLU A 164 -21.59 8.29 -5.32
CA GLU A 164 -22.02 6.92 -5.03
C GLU A 164 -22.20 6.08 -6.30
N ASP A 165 -22.75 6.68 -7.36
CA ASP A 165 -22.96 6.04 -8.67
C ASP A 165 -21.63 5.75 -9.40
N ASN A 166 -20.55 6.42 -9.03
CA ASN A 166 -19.20 6.24 -9.61
C ASN A 166 -18.25 5.49 -8.65
N ALA A 167 -18.75 4.97 -7.52
CA ALA A 167 -17.94 4.38 -6.47
C ALA A 167 -17.27 3.04 -6.87
N ASP A 168 -17.61 2.46 -8.02
CA ASP A 168 -16.99 1.24 -8.55
C ASP A 168 -15.61 1.50 -9.17
N TRP A 169 -15.34 2.74 -9.57
CA TRP A 169 -14.07 3.16 -10.19
C TRP A 169 -13.41 4.36 -9.50
N LEU A 170 -14.15 5.21 -8.79
CA LEU A 170 -13.63 6.34 -8.03
C LEU A 170 -13.84 6.13 -6.53
N LYS A 171 -12.76 6.17 -5.76
CA LYS A 171 -12.81 6.15 -4.29
C LYS A 171 -12.11 7.37 -3.69
N PHE A 172 -12.47 7.70 -2.46
CA PHE A 172 -11.80 8.67 -1.62
C PHE A 172 -11.25 7.99 -0.37
N SER A 173 -10.12 8.46 0.10
CA SER A 173 -9.46 7.90 1.29
C SER A 173 -8.87 9.01 2.16
N PHE A 174 -8.67 8.70 3.44
CA PHE A 174 -7.88 9.53 4.33
C PHE A 174 -6.43 9.65 3.85
N HIS A 175 -5.85 10.85 3.90
CA HIS A 175 -4.42 11.08 3.70
C HIS A 175 -3.74 11.71 4.91
N SER A 176 -4.32 12.79 5.43
CA SER A 176 -3.98 13.43 6.71
C SER A 176 -4.99 14.53 7.04
N TYR A 177 -4.83 15.19 8.18
CA TYR A 177 -5.51 16.45 8.46
C TYR A 177 -5.12 17.56 7.48
N SER A 178 -3.83 17.69 7.12
CA SER A 178 -3.31 18.76 6.26
C SER A 178 -1.98 18.36 5.62
N GLU A 179 -1.58 19.05 4.56
CA GLU A 179 -0.25 18.89 3.93
C GLU A 179 0.86 19.26 4.91
N PHE A 180 0.71 20.40 5.58
CA PHE A 180 1.74 20.88 6.49
C PHE A 180 1.41 20.62 7.95
N PRO A 181 2.45 20.28 8.73
CA PRO A 181 3.85 20.14 8.33
C PRO A 181 4.20 18.72 7.86
N ASP A 182 5.37 18.59 7.23
CA ASP A 182 5.88 17.33 6.71
C ASP A 182 5.86 16.20 7.75
N ARG A 183 5.47 15.00 7.30
CA ARG A 183 5.44 13.76 8.09
C ARG A 183 4.63 13.91 9.39
N PRO A 184 3.35 14.33 9.32
CA PRO A 184 2.58 14.68 10.50
C PRO A 184 2.40 13.51 11.48
N TYR A 185 2.42 12.27 10.98
CA TYR A 185 2.18 11.06 11.76
C TYR A 185 3.45 10.27 12.14
N LEU A 186 4.64 10.86 11.99
CA LEU A 186 5.91 10.23 12.36
C LEU A 186 6.01 9.99 13.88
N GLU A 187 5.42 10.87 14.69
CA GLU A 187 5.42 10.81 16.17
C GLU A 187 4.01 10.86 16.75
N SER A 188 2.99 10.54 15.95
CA SER A 188 1.60 10.53 16.41
C SER A 188 1.25 9.25 17.14
N SER A 189 0.43 9.42 18.18
CA SER A 189 -0.30 8.35 18.84
C SER A 189 -1.46 7.83 17.99
N ALA A 190 -1.94 6.62 18.32
CA ALA A 190 -3.14 6.05 17.71
C ALA A 190 -4.38 6.97 17.86
N GLU A 191 -4.50 7.68 18.99
CA GLU A 191 -5.61 8.61 19.24
C GLU A 191 -5.56 9.83 18.32
N GLU A 192 -4.38 10.40 18.08
CA GLU A 192 -4.21 11.57 17.22
C GLU A 192 -4.53 11.24 15.75
N ILE A 193 -3.93 10.18 15.20
CA ILE A 193 -4.26 9.78 13.83
C ILE A 193 -5.73 9.33 13.73
N GLY A 194 -6.27 8.70 14.77
CA GLY A 194 -7.67 8.27 14.82
C GLY A 194 -8.64 9.44 14.71
N LYS A 195 -8.38 10.55 15.42
CA LYS A 195 -9.18 11.78 15.34
C LYS A 195 -9.15 12.39 13.93
N ASP A 196 -7.98 12.52 13.34
CA ASP A 196 -7.83 13.07 11.99
C ASP A 196 -8.50 12.17 10.94
N TYR A 197 -8.35 10.85 11.09
CA TYR A 197 -9.00 9.85 10.27
C TYR A 197 -10.52 10.00 10.33
N ASP A 198 -11.09 10.09 11.54
CA ASP A 198 -12.53 10.23 11.75
C ASP A 198 -13.05 11.53 11.11
N LEU A 199 -12.32 12.65 11.21
CA LEU A 199 -12.70 13.90 10.56
C LEU A 199 -12.82 13.75 9.04
N VAL A 200 -11.77 13.25 8.39
CA VAL A 200 -11.76 13.12 6.92
C VAL A 200 -12.73 12.05 6.45
N GLN A 201 -12.78 10.89 7.12
CA GLN A 201 -13.71 9.81 6.77
C GLN A 201 -15.16 10.28 6.87
N ASN A 202 -15.54 10.94 7.95
CA ASN A 202 -16.92 11.38 8.15
C ASN A 202 -17.34 12.40 7.08
N GLU A 203 -16.44 13.32 6.69
CA GLU A 203 -16.73 14.26 5.62
C GLU A 203 -16.83 13.59 4.25
N ILE A 204 -15.93 12.66 3.92
CA ILE A 204 -16.03 11.85 2.69
C ILE A 204 -17.37 11.10 2.65
N ILE A 205 -17.75 10.42 3.72
CA ILE A 205 -19.02 9.68 3.78
C ILE A 205 -20.21 10.65 3.68
N ARG A 206 -20.10 11.85 4.24
CA ARG A 206 -21.15 12.87 4.13
C ARG A 206 -21.34 13.29 2.67
N PHE A 207 -20.30 13.76 1.98
CA PHE A 207 -20.44 14.35 0.65
C PHE A 207 -20.40 13.33 -0.51
N ALA A 208 -19.83 12.14 -0.34
CA ALA A 208 -19.64 11.14 -1.39
C ALA A 208 -20.26 9.76 -1.08
N GLY A 209 -20.73 9.55 0.15
CA GLY A 209 -21.37 8.29 0.55
C GLY A 209 -20.39 7.20 1.00
N GLU A 210 -20.90 6.24 1.77
CA GLU A 210 -20.08 5.17 2.38
C GLU A 210 -19.43 4.28 1.32
N LYS A 211 -20.13 4.04 0.20
CA LYS A 211 -19.58 3.26 -0.92
C LYS A 211 -18.35 3.90 -1.53
N ALA A 212 -18.21 5.22 -1.49
CA ALA A 212 -17.09 5.93 -2.10
C ALA A 212 -15.86 6.01 -1.18
N PHE A 213 -15.99 5.67 0.10
CA PHE A 213 -14.86 5.62 1.02
C PHE A 213 -14.09 4.30 0.88
N ILE A 214 -12.76 4.36 0.94
CA ILE A 214 -11.88 3.21 1.07
C ILE A 214 -10.82 3.49 2.16
N PRO A 215 -10.41 2.51 2.97
CA PRO A 215 -9.30 2.70 3.89
C PRO A 215 -8.01 3.12 3.15
N PRO A 216 -7.06 3.80 3.82
CA PRO A 216 -5.84 4.25 3.18
C PRO A 216 -4.88 3.11 2.89
N ILE A 217 -4.21 3.22 1.75
CA ILE A 217 -3.03 2.42 1.37
C ILE A 217 -1.74 3.26 1.40
N VAL A 218 -1.87 4.54 1.70
CA VAL A 218 -0.80 5.51 1.90
C VAL A 218 -1.35 6.68 2.70
N ILE A 219 -0.66 7.10 3.76
CA ILE A 219 -0.92 8.37 4.43
C ILE A 219 0.12 9.40 3.99
N HIS A 220 -0.07 10.66 4.36
CA HIS A 220 0.83 11.73 3.95
C HIS A 220 2.30 11.43 4.29
N TRP A 221 3.19 11.62 3.30
CA TRP A 221 4.61 11.21 3.29
C TRP A 221 4.90 9.70 3.32
N ALA A 222 3.89 8.84 3.25
CA ALA A 222 3.98 7.41 3.51
C ALA A 222 4.72 7.10 4.83
N ASN A 223 4.68 8.04 5.79
CA ASN A 223 5.50 8.02 6.98
C ASN A 223 4.63 7.88 8.23
N ILE A 224 4.68 6.71 8.86
CA ILE A 224 3.77 6.35 9.92
C ILE A 224 4.49 5.75 11.12
N HIS A 225 4.13 6.23 12.31
CA HIS A 225 4.54 5.62 13.57
C HIS A 225 3.86 4.25 13.76
N PRO A 226 4.52 3.24 14.37
CA PRO A 226 3.90 1.93 14.60
C PRO A 226 2.54 1.90 15.30
N ALA A 227 2.34 2.77 16.30
CA ALA A 227 1.05 2.87 16.97
C ALA A 227 -0.04 3.42 16.02
N ALA A 228 0.31 4.36 15.14
CA ALA A 228 -0.59 4.89 14.12
C ALA A 228 -0.87 3.85 13.01
N ALA A 229 0.14 3.06 12.64
CA ALA A 229 -0.01 1.95 11.69
C ALA A 229 -0.99 0.89 12.22
N ALA A 230 -0.86 0.49 13.49
CA ALA A 230 -1.81 -0.43 14.12
C ALA A 230 -3.24 0.10 14.07
N GLU A 231 -3.44 1.41 14.27
CA GLU A 231 -4.76 2.02 14.21
C GLU A 231 -5.38 2.01 12.80
N ILE A 232 -4.62 2.35 11.75
CA ILE A 232 -5.16 2.28 10.37
C ILE A 232 -5.40 0.83 9.90
N ILE A 233 -4.56 -0.12 10.34
CA ILE A 233 -4.76 -1.55 10.07
C ILE A 233 -6.05 -2.04 10.73
N ARG A 234 -6.28 -1.68 12.00
CA ARG A 234 -7.53 -1.95 12.74
C ARG A 234 -8.74 -1.38 12.01
N ARG A 235 -8.59 -0.23 11.36
CA ARG A 235 -9.64 0.48 10.59
C ARG A 235 -9.84 -0.03 9.16
N GLY A 236 -9.10 -1.03 8.71
CA GLY A 236 -9.37 -1.71 7.43
C GLY A 236 -8.24 -1.66 6.43
N THR A 237 -7.12 -0.98 6.69
CA THR A 237 -5.95 -1.05 5.81
C THR A 237 -5.46 -2.50 5.70
N ARG A 238 -5.32 -3.01 4.48
CA ARG A 238 -4.84 -4.37 4.14
C ARG A 238 -3.51 -4.36 3.42
N CYS A 239 -3.14 -3.23 2.84
CA CYS A 239 -1.85 -3.03 2.22
C CYS A 239 -1.36 -1.59 2.37
N TYR A 240 -0.06 -1.37 2.25
CA TYR A 240 0.49 -0.04 2.37
C TYR A 240 1.76 0.19 1.52
N SER A 241 1.92 1.40 1.01
CA SER A 241 3.09 1.84 0.21
C SER A 241 4.42 1.71 0.95
N SER A 242 5.41 1.06 0.33
CA SER A 242 6.72 0.78 0.91
C SER A 242 7.62 2.01 1.12
N SER A 243 7.14 3.21 0.82
CA SER A 243 7.87 4.48 1.04
C SER A 243 7.98 4.87 2.53
N PHE A 244 7.78 3.93 3.45
CA PHE A 244 8.03 4.06 4.88
C PHE A 244 9.50 4.45 5.12
N ARG A 245 9.74 5.65 5.65
CA ARG A 245 11.07 6.06 6.14
C ARG A 245 11.04 6.21 7.66
N ALA A 246 12.02 5.68 8.38
CA ALA A 246 12.29 6.12 9.76
C ALA A 246 13.13 7.42 9.70
N ARG A 247 13.31 8.26 10.74
CA ARG A 247 13.12 8.14 12.19
C ARG A 247 13.16 9.55 12.82
N VAL A 248 12.40 9.79 13.90
CA VAL A 248 12.97 10.14 15.23
C VAL A 248 12.15 9.37 16.26
N MET A 249 12.86 8.64 17.12
CA MET A 249 12.25 7.91 18.25
C MET A 249 12.09 8.88 19.41
N GLY A 250 10.87 8.98 19.96
CA GLY A 250 10.63 9.57 21.27
C GLY A 250 10.63 11.10 21.34
N GLY A 251 10.30 11.80 20.25
CA GLY A 251 10.03 13.24 20.28
C GLY A 251 8.58 13.56 20.66
N PRO A 252 8.29 14.82 21.08
CA PRO A 252 6.93 15.30 21.26
C PRO A 252 6.14 15.19 19.96
N SER A 253 4.84 14.86 20.06
CA SER A 253 3.92 15.00 18.93
C SER A 253 4.12 16.37 18.29
N LEU A 254 3.83 16.49 17.00
CA LEU A 254 3.94 17.78 16.33
C LEU A 254 3.13 18.88 17.05
N ALA A 255 1.94 18.54 17.54
CA ALA A 255 1.10 19.45 18.31
C ALA A 255 1.79 19.91 19.62
N ASP A 256 2.55 19.02 20.27
CA ASP A 256 3.35 19.35 21.45
C ASP A 256 4.57 20.22 21.10
N ARG A 257 5.23 19.97 19.96
CA ARG A 257 6.33 20.81 19.47
C ARG A 257 5.85 22.24 19.19
N GLN A 258 4.68 22.38 18.59
CA GLN A 258 4.09 23.69 18.28
C GLN A 258 3.63 24.46 19.53
N LYS A 259 3.38 23.77 20.65
CA LYS A 259 2.97 24.37 21.94
C LYS A 259 4.10 24.59 22.94
N GLY A 260 5.36 24.34 22.57
CA GLY A 260 6.52 24.45 23.47
C GLY A 260 6.57 23.34 24.52
N GLY A 261 6.14 22.13 24.15
CA GLY A 261 5.76 20.96 24.97
C GLY A 261 6.43 20.75 26.33
N ASN A 262 5.65 20.17 27.26
CA ASN A 262 6.11 19.81 28.60
C ASN A 262 7.01 18.56 28.54
N MET A 263 8.31 18.79 28.43
CA MET A 263 9.35 17.74 28.31
C MET A 263 9.29 16.68 29.41
N ASN A 264 8.79 17.01 30.60
CA ASN A 264 8.64 16.05 31.70
C ASN A 264 7.49 15.06 31.46
N GLN A 265 6.38 15.51 30.87
CA GLN A 265 5.26 14.63 30.49
C GLN A 265 5.63 13.70 29.34
N ILE A 266 6.37 14.21 28.36
CA ILE A 266 6.88 13.44 27.21
C ILE A 266 7.85 12.37 27.69
N GLN A 267 8.78 12.72 28.58
CA GLN A 267 9.71 11.77 29.19
C GLN A 267 8.95 10.71 30.01
N ALA A 268 7.92 11.10 30.77
CA ALA A 268 7.10 10.15 31.52
C ALA A 268 6.32 9.17 30.62
N ARG A 269 5.75 9.63 29.49
CA ARG A 269 5.05 8.79 28.51
C ARG A 269 6.00 7.83 27.77
N SER A 270 7.17 8.31 27.37
CA SER A 270 8.19 7.49 26.71
C SER A 270 8.77 6.43 27.66
N LEU A 271 8.93 6.77 28.96
CA LEU A 271 9.37 5.87 30.01
C LEU A 271 8.27 4.88 30.46
N SER A 272 6.98 5.23 30.36
CA SER A 272 5.88 4.36 30.78
C SER A 272 5.70 3.13 29.90
N GLY A 273 6.31 3.13 28.70
CA GLY A 273 6.18 2.03 27.75
C GLY A 273 4.81 1.96 27.07
N ALA A 274 3.95 2.97 27.24
CA ALA A 274 2.64 3.04 26.58
C ALA A 274 2.76 2.95 25.04
N ASP A 275 3.79 3.56 24.45
CA ASP A 275 4.04 3.50 23.00
C ASP A 275 4.77 2.20 22.56
N LYS A 276 5.22 1.35 23.51
CA LYS A 276 5.91 0.07 23.27
C LYS A 276 4.96 -1.13 23.19
N ALA A 277 3.67 -0.95 23.45
CA ALA A 277 2.69 -2.04 23.49
C ALA A 277 2.17 -2.48 22.11
N ALA A 278 2.56 -1.83 21.01
CA ALA A 278 2.28 -2.30 19.66
C ALA A 278 3.42 -3.20 19.18
N SER A 279 3.11 -4.35 18.56
CA SER A 279 4.10 -5.24 17.96
C SER A 279 4.83 -4.53 16.82
N THR A 280 5.92 -3.84 17.14
CA THR A 280 6.71 -3.05 16.18
C THR A 280 7.71 -3.89 15.39
N GLU A 281 7.84 -5.18 15.70
CA GLU A 281 8.83 -6.08 15.08
C GLU A 281 8.63 -6.21 13.57
N GLY A 282 7.38 -6.27 13.10
CA GLY A 282 7.06 -6.22 11.66
C GLY A 282 7.51 -4.92 11.01
N LEU A 283 7.14 -3.76 11.59
CA LEU A 283 7.54 -2.46 11.06
C LEU A 283 9.05 -2.23 11.13
N LYS A 284 9.73 -2.75 12.16
CA LYS A 284 11.19 -2.70 12.31
C LYS A 284 11.87 -3.26 11.07
N MET A 285 11.39 -4.37 10.50
CA MET A 285 11.96 -5.01 9.30
C MET A 285 11.91 -4.12 8.05
N HIS A 286 11.05 -3.09 7.98
CA HIS A 286 10.89 -2.26 6.77
C HIS A 286 11.68 -0.96 6.79
N TYR A 287 12.38 -0.67 7.88
CA TYR A 287 13.17 0.54 8.01
C TYR A 287 14.66 0.23 7.81
N GLU A 288 15.22 0.70 6.69
CA GLU A 288 16.66 0.63 6.38
C GLU A 288 17.25 -0.79 6.32
N TYR A 289 16.42 -1.84 6.24
CA TYR A 289 16.90 -3.19 5.96
C TYR A 289 17.12 -3.37 4.45
N PRO A 290 18.37 -3.59 4.01
CA PRO A 290 18.70 -3.68 2.58
C PRO A 290 18.04 -4.88 1.89
N GLU A 291 17.75 -5.95 2.63
CA GLU A 291 17.12 -7.16 2.10
C GLU A 291 15.67 -6.91 1.65
N GLU A 292 14.83 -6.34 2.51
CA GLU A 292 13.44 -5.98 2.22
C GLU A 292 13.37 -4.93 1.10
N THR A 293 14.23 -3.91 1.20
CA THR A 293 14.31 -2.85 0.19
C THR A 293 14.72 -3.41 -1.17
N GLY A 294 15.72 -4.28 -1.21
CA GLY A 294 16.18 -4.96 -2.41
C GLY A 294 15.13 -5.92 -2.98
N TYR A 295 14.40 -6.63 -2.11
CA TYR A 295 13.34 -7.53 -2.53
C TYR A 295 12.19 -6.77 -3.18
N LEU A 296 11.66 -5.74 -2.51
CA LEU A 296 10.61 -4.87 -3.06
C LEU A 296 11.04 -4.15 -4.33
N ALA A 297 12.35 -3.88 -4.49
CA ALA A 297 12.84 -3.24 -5.69
C ALA A 297 12.61 -4.08 -6.96
N GLY A 298 12.60 -5.41 -6.85
CA GLY A 298 12.37 -6.33 -7.97
C GLY A 298 11.09 -7.17 -7.92
N HIS A 299 10.45 -7.32 -6.77
CA HIS A 299 9.23 -8.13 -6.60
C HIS A 299 7.97 -7.30 -6.32
N HIS A 300 8.11 -5.98 -6.16
CA HIS A 300 7.05 -4.98 -5.98
C HIS A 300 6.15 -5.14 -4.76
N HIS A 301 6.00 -6.34 -4.19
CA HIS A 301 5.16 -6.59 -3.05
C HIS A 301 5.70 -7.70 -2.15
N TYR A 302 5.43 -7.62 -0.85
CA TYR A 302 5.60 -8.73 0.07
C TYR A 302 4.58 -8.63 1.22
N TYR A 303 4.22 -9.76 1.81
CA TYR A 303 3.31 -9.86 2.94
C TYR A 303 4.07 -9.83 4.27
N ASP A 304 3.69 -8.94 5.19
CA ASP A 304 4.22 -8.94 6.56
C ASP A 304 3.31 -9.81 7.45
N PRO A 305 3.77 -10.99 7.91
CA PRO A 305 2.97 -11.86 8.76
C PRO A 305 2.78 -11.32 10.18
N SER A 306 3.65 -10.43 10.65
CA SER A 306 3.55 -9.82 11.98
C SER A 306 2.48 -8.73 12.02
N LEU A 307 2.31 -7.99 10.93
CA LEU A 307 1.30 -6.92 10.79
C LEU A 307 0.02 -7.39 10.10
N GLY A 308 0.08 -8.50 9.36
CA GLY A 308 -1.05 -9.03 8.60
C GLY A 308 -1.43 -8.21 7.38
N ILE A 309 -0.50 -7.41 6.83
CA ILE A 309 -0.73 -6.55 5.65
C ILE A 309 0.32 -6.77 4.56
N ILE A 310 0.02 -6.31 3.35
CA ILE A 310 0.93 -6.37 2.21
C ILE A 310 1.60 -5.02 1.99
N PHE A 311 2.91 -5.00 1.87
CA PHE A 311 3.63 -3.81 1.44
C PHE A 311 3.78 -3.84 -0.06
N PHE A 312 3.61 -2.70 -0.73
CA PHE A 312 3.77 -2.59 -2.18
C PHE A 312 4.66 -1.40 -2.56
N ARG A 313 5.32 -1.50 -3.71
CA ARG A 313 6.12 -0.44 -4.32
C ARG A 313 5.43 0.07 -5.58
N GLY A 314 5.46 1.39 -5.78
CA GLY A 314 4.96 2.01 -7.01
C GLY A 314 5.95 1.87 -8.17
N VAL A 315 5.41 1.69 -9.39
CA VAL A 315 6.14 1.67 -10.66
C VAL A 315 6.60 3.06 -11.05
N LEU A 316 5.70 4.05 -10.95
CA LEU A 316 5.96 5.43 -11.32
C LEU A 316 5.07 6.40 -10.54
N CYS A 317 5.46 7.68 -10.56
CA CYS A 317 4.69 8.80 -10.03
C CYS A 317 4.50 9.83 -11.15
N GLY A 318 3.26 10.08 -11.57
CA GLY A 318 2.92 10.81 -12.80
C GLY A 318 3.45 12.25 -12.84
N ASN A 319 3.49 12.94 -11.70
CA ASN A 319 4.08 14.27 -11.61
C ASN A 319 5.62 14.27 -11.66
N LEU A 320 6.28 13.16 -11.29
CA LEU A 320 7.75 13.06 -11.27
C LEU A 320 8.35 12.50 -12.55
N VAL A 321 7.59 11.76 -13.35
CA VAL A 321 8.06 11.10 -14.57
C VAL A 321 7.56 11.88 -15.79
N PRO A 322 8.47 12.42 -16.64
CA PRO A 322 8.09 13.02 -17.92
C PRO A 322 7.30 12.06 -18.81
N ILE A 323 6.38 12.56 -19.62
CA ILE A 323 5.45 11.72 -20.40
C ILE A 323 6.19 10.76 -21.35
N GLU A 324 7.30 11.20 -21.92
CA GLU A 324 8.17 10.44 -22.81
C GLU A 324 8.89 9.26 -22.12
N GLU A 325 9.05 9.32 -20.80
CA GLU A 325 9.71 8.28 -19.99
C GLU A 325 8.72 7.27 -19.39
N ILE A 326 7.41 7.53 -19.44
CA ILE A 326 6.39 6.60 -18.95
C ILE A 326 6.48 5.22 -19.64
N PRO A 327 6.62 5.12 -20.98
CA PRO A 327 6.80 3.83 -21.63
C PRO A 327 8.01 3.05 -21.11
N ASN A 328 9.12 3.72 -20.82
CA ASN A 328 10.33 3.09 -20.29
C ASN A 328 10.09 2.54 -18.87
N LYS A 329 9.38 3.29 -18.01
CA LYS A 329 9.00 2.83 -16.66
C LYS A 329 8.09 1.60 -16.71
N VAL A 330 7.07 1.62 -17.56
CA VAL A 330 6.15 0.48 -17.72
C VAL A 330 6.89 -0.73 -18.29
N ALA A 331 7.72 -0.55 -19.32
CA ALA A 331 8.52 -1.63 -19.89
C ALA A 331 9.51 -2.24 -18.89
N ALA A 332 10.11 -1.44 -18.02
CA ALA A 332 10.95 -1.95 -16.93
C ALA A 332 10.14 -2.81 -15.95
N ALA A 333 8.94 -2.36 -15.55
CA ALA A 333 8.07 -3.15 -14.69
C ALA A 333 7.61 -4.46 -15.34
N MET A 334 7.40 -4.48 -16.68
CA MET A 334 7.05 -5.73 -17.38
C MET A 334 8.16 -6.78 -17.33
N LYS A 335 9.44 -6.37 -17.30
CA LYS A 335 10.56 -7.31 -17.10
C LYS A 335 10.49 -7.98 -15.73
N ASP A 336 10.10 -7.24 -14.70
CA ASP A 336 9.90 -7.80 -13.36
C ASP A 336 8.70 -8.76 -13.35
N VAL A 337 7.58 -8.38 -13.99
CA VAL A 337 6.39 -9.24 -14.19
C VAL A 337 6.76 -10.58 -14.81
N GLU A 338 7.48 -10.56 -15.92
CA GLU A 338 7.85 -11.77 -16.65
C GLU A 338 8.90 -12.62 -15.91
N SER A 339 9.90 -11.97 -15.30
CA SER A 339 11.00 -12.70 -14.65
C SER A 339 10.68 -13.21 -13.24
N LYS A 340 9.71 -12.57 -12.55
CA LYS A 340 9.34 -12.88 -11.16
C LYS A 340 7.92 -13.40 -11.00
N GLY A 341 7.12 -13.45 -12.05
CA GLY A 341 5.73 -13.93 -11.96
C GLY A 341 4.83 -13.02 -11.12
N ILE A 342 5.20 -11.74 -10.97
CA ILE A 342 4.38 -10.75 -10.25
C ILE A 342 3.23 -10.29 -11.13
N GLU A 343 2.05 -10.11 -10.54
CA GLU A 343 0.85 -9.74 -11.30
C GLU A 343 0.12 -8.54 -10.72
N ALA A 344 0.58 -7.96 -9.61
CA ALA A 344 0.00 -6.74 -9.02
C ALA A 344 1.00 -5.58 -9.09
N LEU A 345 0.61 -4.47 -9.71
CA LEU A 345 1.41 -3.25 -9.82
C LEU A 345 0.64 -2.01 -9.33
N ASN A 346 1.36 -0.95 -8.96
CA ASN A 346 0.76 0.32 -8.56
C ASN A 346 1.45 1.49 -9.25
N TYR A 347 0.71 2.55 -9.54
CA TYR A 347 1.28 3.86 -9.86
C TYR A 347 0.51 4.98 -9.16
N ALA A 348 1.14 6.14 -9.03
CA ALA A 348 0.59 7.23 -8.25
C ALA A 348 0.79 8.59 -8.91
N SER A 349 0.23 9.64 -8.31
CA SER A 349 0.57 11.05 -8.58
C SER A 349 0.10 11.95 -7.45
N HIS A 350 0.17 13.28 -7.63
CA HIS A 350 -0.37 14.25 -6.67
C HIS A 350 -1.28 15.27 -7.39
N GLU A 351 -2.40 15.65 -6.75
CA GLU A 351 -3.48 16.45 -7.33
C GLU A 351 -3.00 17.81 -7.86
N GLN A 352 -2.25 18.55 -7.04
CA GLN A 352 -1.89 19.96 -7.20
C GLN A 352 -1.19 20.27 -8.51
N TYR A 353 -0.45 19.30 -9.07
CA TYR A 353 0.23 19.44 -10.36
C TYR A 353 -0.73 19.55 -11.56
N THR A 354 -2.03 19.29 -11.37
CA THR A 354 -3.06 19.43 -12.40
C THR A 354 -3.66 20.84 -12.46
N PHE A 355 -3.43 21.68 -11.46
CA PHE A 355 -4.13 22.95 -11.32
C PHE A 355 -3.24 24.12 -11.80
N PRO A 356 -3.65 24.92 -12.80
CA PRO A 356 -2.84 26.03 -13.33
C PRO A 356 -2.43 27.09 -12.30
N SER A 357 -3.16 27.20 -11.19
CA SER A 357 -2.84 28.11 -10.08
C SER A 357 -1.70 27.61 -9.19
N TYR A 358 -1.32 26.33 -9.26
CA TYR A 358 -0.25 25.77 -8.46
C TYR A 358 1.13 26.17 -9.03
N PRO A 359 2.10 26.63 -8.20
CA PRO A 359 3.38 27.13 -8.71
C PRO A 359 4.18 26.15 -9.57
N ASN A 360 4.01 24.84 -9.36
CA ASN A 360 4.67 23.79 -10.13
C ASN A 360 3.70 23.06 -11.07
N TYR A 361 2.66 23.73 -11.57
CA TYR A 361 1.69 23.16 -12.53
C TYR A 361 2.37 22.43 -13.70
N ILE A 362 1.84 21.26 -14.04
CA ILE A 362 2.30 20.41 -15.14
C ILE A 362 1.17 20.33 -16.19
N PRO A 363 1.31 21.00 -17.36
CA PRO A 363 0.23 21.07 -18.36
C PRO A 363 -0.24 19.71 -18.90
N ASP A 364 0.65 18.72 -18.96
CA ASP A 364 0.40 17.37 -19.46
C ASP A 364 0.11 16.36 -18.34
N HIS A 365 -0.19 16.80 -17.11
CA HIS A 365 -0.31 15.90 -15.96
C HIS A 365 -1.40 14.81 -16.13
N LEU A 366 -2.59 15.18 -16.61
CA LEU A 366 -3.64 14.21 -16.90
C LEU A 366 -3.27 13.29 -18.07
N ASP A 367 -2.55 13.80 -19.07
CA ASP A 367 -2.08 12.99 -20.21
C ASP A 367 -1.07 11.92 -19.75
N ARG A 368 -0.24 12.22 -18.75
CA ARG A 368 0.67 11.23 -18.12
C ARG A 368 -0.09 10.11 -17.44
N LEU A 369 -1.14 10.43 -16.70
CA LEU A 369 -2.01 9.43 -16.07
C LEU A 369 -2.77 8.61 -17.10
N ALA A 370 -3.27 9.25 -18.16
CA ALA A 370 -3.92 8.59 -19.28
C ALA A 370 -2.98 7.62 -20.00
N LEU A 371 -1.74 8.05 -20.26
CA LEU A 371 -0.71 7.24 -20.91
C LEU A 371 -0.35 6.01 -20.06
N ALA A 372 -0.11 6.19 -18.76
CA ALA A 372 0.16 5.08 -17.86
C ALA A 372 -0.99 4.07 -17.82
N ALA A 373 -2.23 4.54 -17.64
CA ALA A 373 -3.42 3.69 -17.59
C ALA A 373 -3.63 2.90 -18.90
N ARG A 374 -3.44 3.56 -20.05
CA ARG A 374 -3.51 2.94 -21.37
C ARG A 374 -2.43 1.86 -21.54
N LEU A 375 -1.17 2.15 -21.19
CA LEU A 375 -0.08 1.17 -21.33
C LEU A 375 -0.28 -0.05 -20.43
N PHE A 376 -0.77 0.12 -19.21
CA PHE A 376 -1.11 -1.03 -18.35
C PHE A 376 -2.25 -1.87 -18.95
N LYS A 377 -3.32 -1.24 -19.46
CA LYS A 377 -4.40 -1.93 -20.18
C LYS A 377 -3.88 -2.71 -21.39
N GLU A 378 -3.01 -2.10 -22.20
CA GLU A 378 -2.38 -2.74 -23.36
C GLU A 378 -1.51 -3.94 -22.98
N ASN A 379 -0.95 -3.96 -21.76
CA ASN A 379 -0.20 -5.09 -21.20
C ASN A 379 -1.09 -6.11 -20.45
N GLY A 380 -2.41 -6.01 -20.56
CA GLY A 380 -3.37 -6.95 -20.01
C GLY A 380 -3.68 -6.75 -18.52
N PHE A 381 -3.36 -5.59 -17.95
CA PHE A 381 -3.66 -5.29 -16.55
C PHE A 381 -5.11 -4.83 -16.37
N THR A 382 -5.78 -5.40 -15.38
CA THR A 382 -7.12 -4.99 -14.94
C THR A 382 -7.01 -3.96 -13.80
N PRO A 383 -7.65 -2.79 -13.90
CA PRO A 383 -7.63 -1.81 -12.81
C PRO A 383 -8.41 -2.28 -11.57
N VAL A 384 -7.83 -2.13 -10.38
CA VAL A 384 -8.36 -2.61 -9.09
C VAL A 384 -8.09 -1.59 -7.96
N PHE A 385 -8.75 -1.76 -6.81
CA PHE A 385 -8.35 -1.11 -5.57
C PHE A 385 -7.55 -2.07 -4.70
N PHE A 386 -6.37 -1.65 -4.26
CA PHE A 386 -5.47 -2.56 -3.54
C PHE A 386 -5.94 -3.01 -2.16
N ASN A 387 -6.84 -2.27 -1.50
CA ASN A 387 -7.40 -2.69 -0.21
C ASN A 387 -8.44 -3.82 -0.31
N ASP A 388 -8.92 -4.14 -1.51
CA ASP A 388 -9.86 -5.26 -1.73
C ASP A 388 -9.07 -6.57 -1.80
N GLY A 389 -9.41 -7.58 -0.98
CA GLY A 389 -8.77 -8.90 -1.04
C GLY A 389 -7.24 -8.91 -0.89
N VAL A 390 -6.56 -9.54 -1.86
CA VAL A 390 -5.09 -9.57 -1.98
C VAL A 390 -4.68 -8.62 -3.10
N LEU A 391 -4.42 -7.35 -2.78
CA LEU A 391 -4.06 -6.31 -3.75
C LEU A 391 -5.06 -6.21 -4.91
N GLY A 392 -6.35 -6.17 -4.60
CA GLY A 392 -7.45 -6.13 -5.57
C GLY A 392 -7.97 -7.50 -6.03
N ASN A 393 -7.44 -8.61 -5.51
CA ASN A 393 -7.92 -9.96 -5.80
C ASN A 393 -8.78 -10.51 -4.65
N GLU A 394 -10.09 -10.53 -4.84
CA GLU A 394 -11.09 -11.00 -3.87
C GLU A 394 -11.32 -12.53 -3.90
N ALA A 395 -10.45 -13.32 -4.54
CA ALA A 395 -10.63 -14.79 -4.66
C ALA A 395 -10.67 -15.54 -3.32
N TRP A 396 -10.25 -14.91 -2.22
CA TRP A 396 -10.35 -15.44 -0.86
C TRP A 396 -11.60 -14.97 -0.09
N GLU A 397 -12.37 -14.05 -0.66
CA GLU A 397 -13.57 -13.46 -0.05
C GLU A 397 -14.87 -14.03 -0.65
N LYS A 398 -14.74 -14.82 -1.73
CA LYS A 398 -15.79 -15.57 -2.42
C LYS A 398 -15.64 -17.06 -2.12
#